data_AF-A0A157ZVN0-F1
#
_entry.id   AF-A0A157ZVN0-F1
#
_cell.length_a   1.000
_cell.length_b   1.000
_cell.length_c   1.000
_cell.angle_alpha   90.00
_cell.angle_beta   90.00
_cell.angle_gamma   90.00
#
_symmetry.space_group_name_H-M   'P 1'
#
loop_
_entity.id
_entity.type
_entity.pdbx_description
1 polymer ?
#
loop_
_entity_poly.entity_id
_entity_poly.type
_entity_poly.pdbx_seq_one_letter_code
_entity_poly.pdbx_strand_id
1 'polypeptide(L)'
;MGFAVETVPSDQFECFHCRRVFYGGVYEIVHERCRLHFEERVPYVESLNLRGLECYCSRACLESRVDWVMAREKIPVTRPGPNRIAKCSVCQTPVDRTAFHHAYLATLSEPLDDVTWDTLQTEYLAIICEDCGGSAEESIN
;
A
#
# COMPACT_ATOMS: atom_id res chain seq x y z
N MET A 1 15.58 43.03 -6.55
CA MET A 1 14.30 42.47 -6.06
C MET A 1 14.46 40.96 -6.11
N GLY A 2 14.67 40.33 -4.96
CA GLY A 2 14.77 38.88 -4.87
C GLY A 2 13.37 38.30 -4.96
N PHE A 3 13.14 37.38 -5.89
CA PHE A 3 11.94 36.57 -5.89
C PHE A 3 12.01 35.66 -4.67
N ALA A 4 11.12 35.89 -3.70
CA ALA A 4 10.89 34.91 -2.65
C ALA A 4 10.38 33.65 -3.35
N VAL A 5 11.16 32.57 -3.32
CA VAL A 5 10.66 31.23 -3.63
C VAL A 5 9.64 30.95 -2.53
N GLU A 6 8.35 31.04 -2.87
CA GLU A 6 7.31 30.45 -2.05
C GLU A 6 7.60 28.96 -2.00
N THR A 7 8.23 28.53 -0.91
CA THR A 7 8.39 27.11 -0.62
C THR A 7 6.98 26.55 -0.44
N VAL A 8 6.53 25.77 -1.42
CA VAL A 8 5.31 24.98 -1.30
C VAL A 8 5.44 24.18 -0.01
N PRO A 9 4.47 24.21 0.91
CA PRO A 9 4.56 23.42 2.13
C PRO A 9 4.72 21.96 1.73
N SER A 10 5.78 21.31 2.20
CA SER A 10 5.89 19.85 2.11
C SER A 10 4.59 19.23 2.62
N ASP A 11 4.05 18.22 1.92
CA ASP A 11 2.80 17.58 2.29
C ASP A 11 2.78 17.26 3.79
N GLN A 12 1.73 17.75 4.45
CA GLN A 12 1.53 17.59 5.88
C GLN A 12 0.65 16.37 6.13
N PHE A 13 1.15 15.42 6.93
CA PHE A 13 0.42 14.22 7.28
C PHE A 13 0.17 14.16 8.79
N GLU A 14 -0.93 13.53 9.20
CA GLU A 14 -1.22 13.23 10.60
C GLU A 14 -1.17 11.71 10.82
N CYS A 15 -0.33 11.25 11.74
CA CYS A 15 -0.20 9.82 11.99
C CYS A 15 -1.46 9.23 12.65
N PHE A 16 -2.03 8.18 12.03
CA PHE A 16 -3.24 7.51 12.54
C PHE A 16 -3.06 6.84 13.92
N HIS A 17 -1.82 6.50 14.30
CA HIS A 17 -1.51 5.92 15.60
C HIS A 17 -1.32 6.97 16.69
N CYS A 18 -0.32 7.84 16.53
CA CYS A 18 0.15 8.73 17.60
C CYS A 18 -0.34 10.18 17.47
N ARG A 19 -1.11 10.50 16.41
CA ARG A 19 -1.68 11.84 16.13
C ARG A 19 -0.64 12.95 15.94
N ARG A 20 0.64 12.58 15.82
CA ARG A 20 1.71 13.51 15.50
C ARG A 20 1.57 13.94 14.05
N VAL A 21 1.65 15.25 13.83
CA VAL A 21 1.85 15.83 12.51
C VAL A 21 3.31 15.65 12.07
N PHE A 22 3.51 15.21 10.83
CA PHE A 22 4.82 14.94 10.27
C PHE A 22 4.89 15.32 8.78
N TYR A 23 6.11 15.35 8.26
CA TYR A 23 6.47 15.78 6.92
C TYR A 23 7.55 14.84 6.37
N GLY A 24 7.63 14.71 5.06
CA GLY A 24 8.58 13.78 4.42
C GLY A 24 8.08 12.34 4.46
N GLY A 25 9.00 11.38 4.63
CA GLY A 25 8.72 9.95 4.49
C GLY A 25 7.46 9.47 5.19
N VAL A 26 6.58 8.80 4.43
CA VAL A 26 5.28 8.30 4.87
C VAL A 26 5.30 6.78 4.86
N TYR A 27 5.00 6.19 6.01
CA TYR A 27 4.66 4.78 6.09
C TYR A 27 3.16 4.63 5.87
N GLU A 28 2.72 3.76 4.98
CA GLU A 28 1.30 3.62 4.66
C GLU A 28 0.86 2.16 4.65
N ILE A 29 -0.42 1.95 4.91
CA ILE A 29 -1.10 0.72 4.49
C ILE A 29 -1.94 1.07 3.29
N VAL A 30 -1.68 0.43 2.16
CA VAL A 30 -2.38 0.67 0.90
C VAL A 30 -3.11 -0.59 0.44
N HIS A 31 -4.23 -0.38 -0.25
CA HIS A 31 -4.94 -1.40 -1.00
C HIS A 31 -4.82 -1.05 -2.48
N GLU A 32 -4.43 -2.01 -3.31
CA GLU A 32 -4.34 -1.84 -4.75
C GLU A 32 -4.82 -3.09 -5.49
N ARG A 33 -5.17 -2.91 -6.77
CA ARG A 33 -5.35 -4.01 -7.71
C ARG A 33 -4.13 -4.04 -8.64
N CYS A 34 -3.31 -5.07 -8.56
CA CYS A 34 -2.02 -5.09 -9.26
C CYS A 34 -1.73 -6.42 -9.96
N ARG A 35 -0.71 -6.42 -10.81
CA ARG A 35 -0.07 -7.61 -11.38
C ARG A 35 1.43 -7.44 -11.50
N LEU A 36 2.15 -8.55 -11.38
CA LEU A 36 3.60 -8.64 -11.49
C LEU A 36 4.01 -9.10 -12.88
N HIS A 37 4.97 -8.41 -13.47
CA HIS A 37 5.57 -8.79 -14.74
C HIS A 37 6.95 -9.38 -14.51
N PHE A 38 7.13 -10.66 -14.82
CA PHE A 38 8.40 -11.39 -14.65
C PHE A 38 9.22 -11.50 -15.94
N GLU A 39 8.72 -10.97 -17.06
CA GLU A 39 9.35 -11.11 -18.38
C GLU A 39 10.60 -10.23 -18.54
N GLU A 40 10.81 -9.29 -17.61
CA GLU A 40 11.94 -8.37 -17.60
C GLU A 40 13.02 -8.78 -16.59
N ARG A 41 14.24 -8.28 -16.81
CA ARG A 41 15.39 -8.52 -15.92
C ARG A 41 15.16 -7.95 -14.51
N VAL A 42 14.30 -6.95 -14.40
CA VAL A 42 13.80 -6.37 -13.15
C VAL A 42 12.28 -6.48 -13.19
N PRO A 43 11.66 -7.24 -12.26
CA PRO A 43 10.20 -7.32 -12.21
C PRO A 43 9.61 -5.94 -11.96
N TYR A 44 8.56 -5.58 -12.70
CA TYR A 44 7.78 -4.38 -12.43
C TYR A 44 6.35 -4.72 -12.02
N VAL A 45 5.74 -3.82 -11.25
CA VAL A 45 4.36 -3.92 -10.77
C VAL A 45 3.52 -2.94 -11.57
N GLU A 46 2.43 -3.44 -12.13
CA GLU A 46 1.38 -2.59 -12.69
C GLU A 46 0.24 -2.52 -11.68
N SER A 47 -0.04 -1.31 -11.19
CA SER A 47 -1.05 -1.05 -10.15
C SER A 47 -2.20 -0.20 -10.68
N LEU A 48 -3.41 -0.56 -10.28
CA LEU A 48 -4.67 0.12 -10.55
C LEU A 48 -5.38 0.36 -9.21
N ASN A 49 -6.24 1.39 -9.17
CA ASN A 49 -7.11 1.69 -8.03
C ASN A 49 -6.39 1.75 -6.68
N LEU A 50 -5.21 2.40 -6.65
CA LEU A 50 -4.45 2.57 -5.41
C LEU A 50 -5.24 3.41 -4.41
N ARG A 51 -5.43 2.87 -3.22
CA ARG A 51 -6.16 3.49 -2.10
C ARG A 51 -5.32 3.42 -0.84
N GLY A 52 -4.85 4.57 -0.36
CA GLY A 52 -4.25 4.69 0.96
C GLY A 52 -5.30 4.52 2.05
N LEU A 53 -5.07 3.59 2.98
CA LEU A 53 -5.99 3.30 4.09
C LEU A 53 -5.65 4.12 5.32
N GLU A 54 -4.38 4.16 5.69
CA GLU A 54 -3.83 4.90 6.83
C GLU A 54 -2.35 5.24 6.57
N CYS A 55 -1.90 6.36 7.12
CA CYS A 55 -0.51 6.81 7.07
C CYS A 55 0.11 7.00 8.47
N TYR A 56 1.43 6.86 8.55
CA TYR A 56 2.17 6.81 9.82
C TYR A 56 3.53 7.47 9.71
N CYS A 57 3.94 8.12 10.80
CA CYS A 57 5.23 8.81 10.89
C CYS A 57 6.43 7.87 11.12
N SER A 58 6.18 6.58 11.35
CA SER A 58 7.23 5.59 11.61
C SER A 58 6.73 4.18 11.37
N ARG A 59 7.67 3.27 11.09
CA ARG A 59 7.42 1.83 11.00
C ARG A 59 6.75 1.27 12.25
N ALA A 60 7.18 1.68 13.45
CA ALA A 60 6.58 1.22 14.71
C ALA A 60 5.10 1.61 14.83
N CYS A 61 4.74 2.83 14.42
CA CYS A 61 3.34 3.28 14.40
C CYS A 61 2.50 2.45 13.41
N LEU A 62 3.04 2.16 12.22
CA LEU A 62 2.40 1.27 11.25
C LEU A 62 2.20 -0.12 11.83
N GLU A 63 3.26 -0.75 12.33
CA GLU A 63 3.24 -2.13 12.84
C GLU A 63 2.24 -2.31 13.99
N SER A 64 2.10 -1.30 14.87
CA SER A 64 1.12 -1.31 15.96
C SER A 64 -0.35 -1.27 15.51
N ARG A 65 -0.59 -0.94 14.24
CA ARG A 65 -1.92 -0.70 13.66
C ARG A 65 -2.30 -1.67 12.55
N VAL A 66 -1.34 -2.41 11.98
CA VAL A 66 -1.57 -3.39 10.90
C VAL A 66 -2.76 -4.28 11.19
N ASP A 67 -2.78 -4.97 12.34
CA ASP A 67 -3.84 -5.92 12.66
C ASP A 67 -5.21 -5.25 12.77
N TRP A 68 -5.26 -4.03 13.30
CA TRP A 68 -6.50 -3.27 13.42
C TRP A 68 -7.03 -2.84 12.05
N VAL A 69 -6.17 -2.34 11.17
CA VAL A 69 -6.57 -1.91 9.81
C VAL A 69 -7.04 -3.11 9.00
N MET A 70 -6.29 -4.20 9.04
CA MET A 70 -6.60 -5.42 8.29
C MET A 70 -7.90 -6.08 8.80
N ALA A 71 -8.15 -6.05 10.12
CA ALA A 71 -9.43 -6.47 10.70
C ALA A 71 -10.61 -5.59 10.26
N ARG A 72 -10.42 -4.26 10.15
CA ARG A 72 -11.45 -3.33 9.63
C ARG A 72 -11.83 -3.68 8.19
N GLU A 73 -10.85 -3.99 7.36
CA GLU A 73 -11.06 -4.42 5.97
C GLU A 73 -11.53 -5.89 5.87
N LYS A 74 -11.64 -6.61 7.01
CA LYS A 74 -12.00 -8.04 7.09
C LYS A 74 -11.04 -8.96 6.33
N ILE A 75 -9.77 -8.58 6.25
CA ILE A 75 -8.74 -9.32 5.53
C ILE A 75 -7.71 -9.91 6.52
N PRO A 76 -7.50 -11.24 6.53
CA PRO A 76 -6.44 -11.85 7.34
C PRO A 76 -5.05 -11.45 6.84
N VAL A 77 -4.14 -11.14 7.77
CA VAL A 77 -2.72 -10.92 7.46
C VAL A 77 -2.04 -12.26 7.23
N THR A 78 -1.40 -12.43 6.06
CA THR A 78 -0.72 -13.67 5.68
C THR A 78 0.73 -13.49 5.24
N ARG A 79 1.15 -12.25 4.98
CA ARG A 79 2.52 -11.88 4.57
C ARG A 79 3.10 -12.81 3.48
N PRO A 80 2.46 -12.86 2.29
CA PRO A 80 2.91 -13.75 1.24
C PRO A 80 4.31 -13.37 0.76
N GLY A 81 5.15 -14.37 0.53
CA GLY A 81 6.49 -14.18 -0.02
C GLY A 81 6.49 -13.71 -1.49
N PRO A 82 7.66 -13.56 -2.13
CA PRO A 82 7.80 -12.99 -3.48
C PRO A 82 7.44 -13.97 -4.62
N ASN A 83 6.84 -15.12 -4.31
CA ASN A 83 6.55 -16.16 -5.29
C ASN A 83 5.45 -15.72 -6.27
N ARG A 84 5.54 -16.14 -7.54
CA ARG A 84 4.51 -15.90 -8.57
C ARG A 84 3.12 -16.34 -8.11
N ILE A 85 3.02 -17.51 -7.49
CA ILE A 85 1.77 -18.01 -6.92
C ILE A 85 1.76 -17.74 -5.41
N ALA A 86 0.72 -17.06 -4.95
CA ALA A 86 0.41 -16.89 -3.53
C ALA A 86 -0.96 -17.51 -3.21
N LYS A 87 -1.29 -17.65 -1.92
CA LYS A 87 -2.64 -18.07 -1.52
C LYS A 87 -3.48 -16.85 -1.22
N CYS A 88 -4.74 -16.86 -1.66
CA CYS A 88 -5.73 -15.87 -1.25
C CYS A 88 -5.86 -15.91 0.28
N SER A 89 -5.77 -14.75 0.92
CA SER A 89 -5.76 -14.66 2.38
C SER A 89 -7.12 -15.00 2.99
N VAL A 90 -8.20 -14.93 2.19
CA VAL A 90 -9.58 -15.24 2.59
C VAL A 90 -9.91 -16.70 2.29
N CYS A 91 -9.94 -17.08 1.01
CA CYS A 91 -10.41 -18.41 0.58
C CYS A 91 -9.32 -19.47 0.41
N GLN A 92 -8.04 -19.11 0.57
CA GLN A 92 -6.87 -19.99 0.41
C GLN A 92 -6.62 -20.53 -1.00
N THR A 93 -7.48 -20.21 -1.99
CA THR A 93 -7.27 -20.55 -3.40
C THR A 93 -5.96 -19.95 -3.92
N PRO A 94 -5.21 -20.66 -4.79
CA PRO A 94 -4.03 -20.11 -5.44
C PRO A 94 -4.37 -18.87 -6.28
N VAL A 95 -3.54 -17.84 -6.18
CA VAL A 95 -3.61 -16.59 -6.93
C VAL A 95 -2.33 -16.48 -7.76
N ASP A 96 -2.49 -16.42 -9.09
CA ASP A 96 -1.38 -16.09 -9.99
C ASP A 96 -1.17 -14.59 -10.01
N ARG A 97 -0.04 -14.14 -9.46
CA ARG A 97 0.25 -12.71 -9.33
C ARG A 97 0.63 -12.06 -10.65
N THR A 98 0.78 -12.80 -11.75
CA THR A 98 0.91 -12.21 -13.09
C THR A 98 -0.44 -11.80 -13.68
N ALA A 99 -1.54 -12.31 -13.13
CA ALA A 99 -2.87 -11.80 -13.38
C ALA A 99 -3.20 -10.69 -12.37
N PHE A 100 -4.21 -9.87 -12.71
CA PHE A 100 -4.70 -8.88 -11.78
C PHE A 100 -5.27 -9.56 -10.53
N HIS A 101 -4.87 -9.05 -9.38
CA HIS A 101 -5.32 -9.48 -8.07
C HIS A 101 -5.34 -8.28 -7.13
N HIS A 102 -5.97 -8.42 -5.97
CA HIS A 102 -5.89 -7.36 -4.96
C HIS A 102 -4.76 -7.65 -3.98
N ALA A 103 -4.04 -6.61 -3.61
CA ALA A 103 -2.98 -6.66 -2.63
C ALA A 103 -3.20 -5.60 -1.55
N TYR A 104 -2.93 -5.98 -0.30
CA TYR A 104 -2.78 -5.06 0.80
C TYR A 104 -1.29 -5.00 1.12
N LEU A 105 -0.73 -3.80 1.10
CA LEU A 105 0.70 -3.57 1.25
C LEU A 105 0.96 -2.60 2.40
N ALA A 106 2.06 -2.81 3.10
CA ALA A 106 2.70 -1.78 3.92
C ALA A 106 3.84 -1.17 3.09
N THR A 107 3.82 0.14 2.90
CA THR A 107 4.81 0.87 2.09
C THR A 107 5.56 1.91 2.91
N LEU A 108 6.76 2.26 2.45
CA LEU A 108 7.45 3.49 2.82
C LEU A 108 7.69 4.29 1.54
N SER A 109 7.14 5.49 1.50
CA SER A 109 7.32 6.43 0.40
C SER A 109 8.06 7.67 0.88
N GLU A 110 8.98 8.22 0.09
CA GLU A 110 9.68 9.47 0.36
C GLU A 110 9.53 10.45 -0.81
N PRO A 111 9.47 11.77 -0.55
CA PRO A 111 9.42 12.74 -1.63
C PRO A 111 10.74 12.74 -2.39
N LEU A 112 10.66 12.57 -3.70
CA LEU A 112 11.78 12.74 -4.62
C LEU A 112 11.99 14.23 -4.95
N ASP A 113 10.88 14.95 -5.08
CA ASP A 113 10.78 16.39 -5.28
C ASP A 113 9.45 16.91 -4.69
N ASP A 114 9.10 18.16 -4.96
CA ASP A 114 7.89 18.81 -4.39
C ASP A 114 6.56 18.20 -4.89
N VAL A 115 6.58 17.36 -5.93
CA VAL A 115 5.35 16.77 -6.53
C VAL A 115 5.43 15.25 -6.69
N THR A 116 6.62 14.66 -6.65
CA THR A 116 6.87 13.25 -6.94
C THR A 116 7.30 12.52 -5.67
N TRP A 117 6.73 11.34 -5.47
CA TRP A 117 7.07 10.43 -4.38
C TRP A 117 7.62 9.13 -4.94
N ASP A 118 8.65 8.60 -4.31
CA ASP A 118 9.23 7.29 -4.63
C ASP A 118 8.91 6.28 -3.51
N THR A 119 8.59 5.05 -3.88
CA THR A 119 8.31 3.97 -2.93
C THR A 119 9.59 3.19 -2.65
N LEU A 120 10.18 3.42 -1.48
CA LEU A 120 11.46 2.84 -1.10
C LEU A 120 11.35 1.42 -0.56
N GLN A 121 10.22 1.08 0.08
CA GLN A 121 9.97 -0.24 0.65
C GLN A 121 8.52 -0.65 0.45
N THR A 122 8.33 -1.93 0.15
CA THR A 122 7.01 -2.56 0.02
C THR A 122 7.02 -3.91 0.71
N GLU A 123 6.08 -4.13 1.60
CA GLU A 123 5.81 -5.41 2.25
C GLU A 123 4.37 -5.84 1.97
N TYR A 124 4.17 -7.06 1.47
CA TYR A 124 2.83 -7.61 1.31
C TYR A 124 2.25 -7.99 2.67
N LEU A 125 1.08 -7.46 3.00
CA LEU A 125 0.29 -7.88 4.17
C LEU A 125 -0.66 -9.02 3.80
N ALA A 126 -1.29 -8.93 2.62
CA ALA A 126 -2.22 -9.93 2.11
C ALA A 126 -2.34 -9.87 0.58
N ILE A 127 -2.63 -11.03 -0.02
CA ILE A 127 -3.07 -11.15 -1.42
C ILE A 127 -4.48 -11.75 -1.44
N ILE A 128 -5.35 -11.25 -2.31
CA ILE A 128 -6.76 -11.63 -2.44
C ILE A 128 -7.07 -11.92 -3.92
N CYS A 129 -7.76 -13.04 -4.18
CA CYS A 129 -8.24 -13.35 -5.53
C CYS A 129 -9.31 -12.35 -5.98
N GLU A 130 -9.56 -12.27 -7.29
CA GLU A 130 -10.58 -11.36 -7.84
C GLU A 130 -11.97 -11.64 -7.25
N ASP A 131 -12.34 -12.91 -7.04
CA ASP A 131 -13.64 -13.27 -6.45
C ASP A 131 -13.85 -12.70 -5.04
N CYS A 132 -12.82 -12.77 -4.20
CA CYS A 132 -12.89 -12.23 -2.83
C CYS A 132 -12.73 -10.70 -2.82
N GLY A 133 -12.02 -10.11 -3.78
CA GLY A 133 -11.82 -8.67 -3.88
C GLY A 133 -13.03 -7.92 -4.45
N GLY A 134 -13.72 -8.50 -5.45
CA GLY A 134 -14.88 -7.89 -6.10
C GLY A 134 -16.06 -7.64 -5.16
N SER A 135 -16.22 -8.50 -4.14
CA SER A 135 -17.25 -8.31 -3.11
C SER A 135 -17.06 -7.06 -2.22
N ALA A 136 -15.88 -6.45 -2.21
CA ALA A 136 -15.60 -5.24 -1.45
C ALA A 136 -15.87 -3.94 -2.23
N GLU A 137 -15.80 -3.97 -3.57
CA GLU A 137 -16.03 -2.79 -4.42
C GLU A 137 -17.53 -2.52 -4.69
N GLU A 138 -18.40 -3.54 -4.60
CA GLU A 138 -19.85 -3.39 -4.78
C GLU A 138 -20.60 -2.79 -3.57
N SER A 139 -19.90 -2.43 -2.48
CA SER A 139 -20.51 -1.82 -1.29
C SER A 139 -20.52 -0.28 -1.30
N ILE A 140 -20.11 0.35 -2.41
CA ILE A 140 -20.03 1.82 -2.57
C ILE A 140 -20.74 2.29 -3.86
N ASN A 141 -21.87 1.66 -4.21
CA ASN A 141 -22.84 2.21 -5.16
C ASN A 141 -24.26 2.15 -4.58
#